data_AF-X0Y3H9-F1
#
_entry.id   AF-X0Y3H9-F1
#
_cell.length_a   1.000
_cell.length_b   1.000
_cell.length_c   1.000
_cell.angle_alpha   90.00
_cell.angle_beta   90.00
_cell.angle_gamma   90.00
#
_symmetry.space_group_name_H-M   'P 1'
#
loop_
_entity.id
_entity.type
_entity.pdbx_description
1 polymer ?
#
loop_
_entity_poly.entity_id
_entity_poly.type
_entity_poly.pdbx_seq_one_letter_code
_entity_poly.pdbx_strand_id
1 'polypeptide(L)' 'MIVIGGSATGMATALALRRDGHQVTVLERESLPPCNSSVEAFERWERSGSPQSRHSHAFLARLHNKGEFRP' A
#
# COMPACT_ATOMS: atom_id res chain seq x y z
N MET A 1 19.39 10.32 4.83
CA MET A 1 19.33 9.12 3.95
C MET A 1 18.13 9.24 3.02
N ILE A 2 18.25 8.77 1.79
CA ILE A 2 17.20 8.93 0.76
C ILE A 2 16.67 7.55 0.36
N VAL A 3 15.35 7.40 0.34
CA VAL A 3 14.65 6.25 -0.23
C VAL A 3 13.90 6.72 -1.46
N ILE A 4 14.07 6.03 -2.59
CA ILE A 4 13.41 6.37 -3.86
C ILE A 4 12.26 5.38 -4.07
N GLY A 5 11.04 5.89 -4.18
CA GLY A 5 9.79 5.15 -4.33
C GLY A 5 9.06 4.92 -3.01
N GLY A 6 7.77 5.27 -2.98
CA GLY A 6 6.86 5.10 -1.85
C GLY A 6 5.99 3.85 -1.96
N SER A 7 6.55 2.75 -2.49
CA SER A 7 5.89 1.43 -2.51
C SER A 7 5.86 0.80 -1.10
N ALA A 8 5.20 -0.35 -0.94
CA ALA A 8 5.21 -1.08 0.32
C ALA A 8 6.63 -1.36 0.85
N THR A 9 7.54 -1.78 -0.03
CA THR A 9 8.95 -2.02 0.32
C THR A 9 9.66 -0.72 0.69
N GLY A 10 9.51 0.35 -0.10
CA GLY A 10 10.14 1.64 0.19
C GLY A 10 9.69 2.23 1.53
N MET A 11 8.40 2.14 1.84
CA MET A 11 7.84 2.57 3.12
C MET A 11 8.33 1.69 4.28
N ALA A 12 8.41 0.37 4.09
CA ALA A 12 8.96 -0.54 5.10
C ALA A 12 10.43 -0.22 5.40
N THR A 13 11.24 0.01 4.37
CA THR A 13 12.64 0.44 4.50
C THR A 13 12.75 1.77 5.24
N ALA A 14 11.96 2.79 4.86
CA ALA A 14 11.98 4.09 5.52
C ALA A 14 11.60 4.00 7.01
N LEU A 15 10.60 3.19 7.35
CA LEU A 15 10.17 2.96 8.74
C LEU A 15 11.24 2.23 9.57
N ALA A 16 11.88 1.20 9.01
CA ALA A 16 12.97 0.49 9.68
C ALA A 16 14.13 1.45 9.99
N LEU A 17 14.60 2.17 8.97
CA LEU A 17 15.68 3.14 9.12
C LEU A 17 15.35 4.28 10.10
N ARG A 18 14.09 4.74 10.11
CA ARG A 18 13.67 5.76 11.06
C ARG A 18 13.67 5.26 12.51
N ARG A 19 13.26 4.01 12.73
CA ARG A 19 13.29 3.34 14.05
C ARG A 19 14.71 3.16 14.56
N ASP A 20 15.66 2.93 13.66
CA ASP A 20 17.09 2.86 13.97
C ASP A 20 17.74 4.25 14.21
N GLY A 21 16.94 5.32 14.21
CA GLY A 21 17.37 6.68 14.55
C GLY A 21 17.81 7.53 13.36
N HIS A 22 17.69 7.04 12.13
CA HIS A 22 18.10 7.80 10.95
C HIS A 22 17.03 8.81 10.51
N GLN A 23 17.49 9.96 10.00
CA GLN A 23 16.64 10.88 9.25
C GLN A 23 16.52 10.40 7.79
N VAL A 24 15.30 10.13 7.36
CA VAL A 24 14.98 9.56 6.05
C VAL A 24 14.09 10.51 5.26
N THR A 25 14.46 10.77 4.02
CA THR A 25 13.63 11.47 3.03
C THR A 25 13.16 10.46 2.00
N VAL A 26 11.86 10.34 1.79
CA VAL A 26 11.27 9.49 0.73
C VAL A 26 10.95 10.37 -0.46
N LEU A 27 11.46 10.00 -1.63
CA LEU A 27 11.15 10.64 -2.90
C LEU A 27 10.17 9.76 -3.68
N GLU A 28 8.99 10.29 -3.99
CA GLU A 28 7.98 9.61 -4.81
C GLU A 28 7.81 10.37 -6.12
N ARG A 29 7.64 9.63 -7.22
CA ARG A 29 7.45 10.21 -8.56
C ARG A 29 6.04 10.75 -8.72
N GLU A 30 5.07 10.06 -8.12
CA GLU A 30 3.66 10.45 -8.19
C GLU A 30 3.40 11.66 -7.29
N SER A 31 2.65 12.63 -7.83
CA SER A 31 2.20 13.80 -7.07
C SER A 31 1.04 13.39 -6.17
N LEU A 32 1.37 12.84 -5.01
CA LEU A 32 0.39 12.41 -4.03
C LEU A 32 -0.07 13.62 -3.20
N PRO A 33 -1.38 13.93 -3.16
CA PRO A 33 -1.87 15.06 -2.37
C PRO A 33 -1.57 14.85 -0.88
N PRO A 34 -1.31 15.93 -0.12
CA PRO A 34 -1.18 15.84 1.34
C PRO A 34 -2.41 15.18 1.95
N CYS A 35 -2.19 14.32 2.92
CA CYS A 35 -3.24 13.60 3.65
C CYS A 35 -2.93 13.65 5.15
N ASN A 36 -3.98 13.69 5.97
CA ASN A 36 -3.85 13.78 7.43
C ASN A 36 -3.90 12.41 8.10
N SER A 37 -4.20 11.34 7.35
CA SER A 37 -4.25 9.97 7.87
C SER A 37 -3.89 8.95 6.79
N SER A 38 -3.51 7.74 7.22
CA SER A 38 -3.27 6.60 6.32
C SER A 38 -4.54 6.15 5.58
N VAL A 39 -5.72 6.31 6.20
CA VAL A 39 -7.02 6.00 5.58
C VAL A 39 -7.30 6.97 4.44
N GLU A 40 -7.17 8.27 4.69
CA GLU A 40 -7.33 9.30 3.65
C GLU A 40 -6.33 9.10 2.51
N ALA A 41 -5.08 8.75 2.84
CA ALA A 41 -4.07 8.41 1.85
C ALA A 41 -4.51 7.23 0.96
N PHE A 42 -5.00 6.15 1.56
CA PHE A 42 -5.45 4.97 0.84
C PHE A 42 -6.61 5.26 -0.10
N GLU A 43 -7.58 6.06 0.35
CA GLU A 43 -8.76 6.43 -0.43
C GLU A 43 -8.43 7.39 -1.58
N ARG A 44 -7.59 8.41 -1.34
CA ARG A 44 -7.40 9.53 -2.26
C ARG A 44 -6.18 9.42 -3.17
N TRP A 45 -5.15 8.69 -2.77
CA TRP A 45 -3.95 8.57 -3.59
C TRP A 45 -4.20 7.69 -4.81
N GLU A 46 -3.97 8.28 -5.97
CA GLU A 46 -3.92 7.54 -7.24
C GLU A 46 -2.48 7.09 -7.49
N ARG A 47 -2.27 5.77 -7.37
CA ARG A 47 -0.96 5.14 -7.56
C ARG A 47 -0.88 4.32 -8.84
N SER A 48 -0.69 5.02 -9.96
CA SER A 48 -0.53 4.42 -11.30
C SER A 48 0.63 3.42 -11.40
N GLY A 49 1.72 3.63 -10.65
CA GLY A 49 2.87 2.73 -10.61
C GLY A 49 2.69 1.51 -9.71
N SER A 50 1.60 1.47 -8.92
CA SER A 50 1.29 0.36 -8.02
C SER A 50 -0.23 0.10 -7.96
N PRO A 51 -0.87 -0.28 -9.09
CA PRO A 51 -2.30 -0.55 -9.13
C PRO A 51 -2.71 -1.70 -8.19
N GLN A 52 -1.80 -2.63 -7.90
CA GLN A 52 -1.98 -3.69 -6.89
C GLN A 52 -2.24 -3.17 -5.48
N SER A 53 -1.88 -1.92 -5.15
CA SER A 53 -2.10 -1.34 -3.81
C SER A 53 -3.58 -1.25 -3.41
N ARG A 54 -4.50 -1.23 -4.38
CA ARG A 54 -5.96 -1.26 -4.14
C ARG A 54 -6.57 -2.66 -4.20
N HIS A 55 -5.80 -3.66 -4.57
CA HIS A 55 -6.29 -5.03 -4.61
C HIS A 55 -6.21 -5.64 -3.22
N SER A 56 -7.29 -6.31 -2.81
CA SER A 56 -7.30 -7.05 -1.55
C SER A 56 -6.21 -8.12 -1.58
N HIS A 57 -5.28 -8.06 -0.63
CA HIS A 57 -4.31 -9.15 -0.39
C HIS A 57 -4.89 -10.28 0.46
N ALA A 58 -6.23 -10.35 0.56
CA ALA A 58 -6.91 -11.47 1.19
C ALA A 58 -6.75 -12.70 0.30
N PHE A 59 -5.89 -13.63 0.72
CA PHE A 59 -5.90 -14.99 0.20
C PHE A 59 -7.18 -15.69 0.70
N LEU A 60 -8.28 -15.49 -0.03
CA LEU A 60 -9.53 -16.20 0.21
C LEU A 60 -9.33 -17.67 -0.16
N ALA A 61 -8.80 -18.45 0.78
CA ALA A 61 -8.73 -19.90 0.65
C ALA A 61 -10.17 -20.45 0.49
N ARG A 62 -10.47 -20.92 -0.73
CA ARG A 62 -11.68 -21.65 -1.15
C ARG A 62 -13.01 -21.16 -0.54
N LEU A 63 -13.63 -20.17 -1.17
CA LEU A 63 -15.09 -20.09 -1.19
C LEU A 63 -15.62 -21.22 -2.08
N HIS A 64 -16.00 -22.36 -1.49
CA HIS A 64 -16.79 -23.35 -2.22
C HIS A 64 -18.22 -22.80 -2.35
N ASN A 65 -18.64 -22.53 -3.59
CA ASN A 65 -20.04 -22.33 -3.91
C ASN A 65 -20.75 -23.67 -3.65
N LYS A 66 -21.42 -23.84 -2.51
CA LYS A 66 -22.39 -24.93 -2.33
C LYS A 66 -23.64 -24.54 -3.12
N GLY A 67 -23.53 -24.59 -4.43
CA GLY A 67 -24.67 -24.59 -5.32
C GLY A 67 -25.36 -25.93 -5.18
N GLU A 68 -26.42 -25.99 -4.37
CA GLU A 68 -27.44 -27.01 -4.51
C GLU A 68 -28.76 -26.30 -4.83
N PHE A 69 -28.89 -25.88 -6.09
CA PHE A 69 -30.20 -25.72 -6.70
C PHE A 69 -30.61 -27.11 -7.19
N ARG A 70 -31.64 -27.68 -6.55
CA ARG A 70 -32.39 -28.81 -7.11
C ARG A 70 -33.81 -28.30 -7.41
N PRO A 71 -34.37 -28.69 -8.57
CA PRO A 71 -35.63 -28.16 -9.09
C PRO A 71 -36.83 -28.46 -8.18
#